data_AF-A0A1Q7ZV20-F1
#
_entry.id   AF-A0A1Q7ZV20-F1
#
_cell.length_a   1.000
_cell.length_b   1.000
_cell.length_c   1.000
_cell.angle_alpha   90.00
_cell.angle_beta   90.00
_cell.angle_gamma   90.00
#
_symmetry.space_group_name_H-M   'P 1'
#
loop_
_entity.id
_entity.type
_entity.pdbx_description
1 polymer ?
#
loop_
_entity_poly.entity_id
_entity_poly.type
_entity_poly.pdbx_seq_one_letter_code
_entity_poly.pdbx_strand_id
1 'polypeptide(L)'
;MTQLETGQKTEGRRSPDTVTRTFRIDRDVDRKMEGLSSEGRVSMNQMANKALRRYVEWEVNAEKFGTVTTSASTIRKFFDYLTIEQAKEMGSWWGENQAPGIITFWFKKFDFDSVLKALEFLGAQYGRAFTSDYAFDGRSHTLIVKHDMGLKASVFYAEAVKAAFSHLGLGTDIFVTDDQVIAISPPDPTHPLNRSYEGAADLKYPTSATSRPVPKLRKGQRADHDSHDT
;
A
#
# COMPACT_ATOMS: atom_id res chain seq x y z
N MET A 1 -29.17 -37.76 33.41
CA MET A 1 -28.97 -37.13 32.09
C MET A 1 -30.12 -36.16 31.87
N THR A 2 -29.90 -34.87 32.08
CA THR A 2 -30.80 -33.81 31.62
C THR A 2 -29.93 -32.64 31.21
N GLN A 3 -30.07 -32.25 29.95
CA GLN A 3 -29.21 -31.32 29.23
C GLN A 3 -29.40 -29.89 29.74
N LEU A 4 -28.29 -29.16 29.86
CA LEU A 4 -28.25 -27.71 30.03
C LEU A 4 -28.27 -27.10 28.63
N GLU A 5 -29.39 -26.50 28.22
CA GLU A 5 -29.44 -25.62 27.06
C GLU A 5 -28.91 -24.23 27.46
N THR A 6 -27.65 -23.98 27.14
CA THR A 6 -27.07 -22.63 27.12
C THR A 6 -27.53 -21.92 25.86
N GLY A 7 -28.48 -21.00 26.00
CA GLY A 7 -28.89 -20.09 24.93
C GLY A 7 -27.74 -19.15 24.55
N GLN A 8 -27.11 -19.41 23.41
CA GLN A 8 -26.21 -18.48 22.73
C GLN A 8 -27.04 -17.27 22.25
N LYS A 9 -26.82 -16.12 22.88
CA LYS A 9 -27.40 -14.84 22.46
C LYS A 9 -26.65 -14.37 21.22
N THR A 10 -27.20 -14.60 20.04
CA THR A 10 -26.75 -14.00 18.78
C THR A 10 -26.82 -12.47 18.88
N GLU A 11 -25.67 -11.79 18.85
CA GLU A 11 -25.60 -10.35 18.62
C GLU A 11 -26.18 -10.07 17.23
N GLY A 12 -27.40 -9.52 17.19
CA GLY A 12 -28.03 -9.06 15.97
C GLY A 12 -27.18 -7.94 15.34
N ARG A 13 -26.78 -8.13 14.09
CA ARG A 13 -26.15 -7.11 13.24
C ARG A 13 -27.01 -5.84 13.27
N ARG A 14 -26.60 -4.81 14.02
CA ARG A 14 -27.30 -3.52 14.05
C ARG A 14 -27.32 -2.94 12.63
N SER A 15 -28.51 -2.62 12.15
CA SER A 15 -28.69 -1.86 10.91
C SER A 15 -27.93 -0.53 11.02
N PRO A 16 -27.22 -0.07 9.96
CA PRO A 16 -26.56 1.22 9.98
C PRO A 16 -27.55 2.33 10.33
N ASP A 17 -27.15 3.30 11.15
CA ASP A 17 -27.96 4.48 11.42
C ASP A 17 -28.01 5.34 10.14
N THR A 18 -29.19 5.45 9.53
CA THR A 18 -29.38 6.12 8.22
C THR A 18 -30.41 7.22 8.30
N VAL A 19 -30.14 8.34 7.61
CA VAL A 19 -31.06 9.49 7.50
C VAL A 19 -31.41 9.71 6.02
N THR A 20 -32.70 9.90 5.72
CA THR A 20 -33.16 10.23 4.37
C THR A 20 -33.06 11.73 4.11
N ARG A 21 -32.47 12.10 2.98
CA ARG A 21 -32.40 13.48 2.48
C ARG A 21 -32.77 13.50 1.00
N THR A 22 -33.45 14.55 0.55
CA THR A 22 -33.84 14.74 -0.86
C THR A 22 -32.98 15.80 -1.51
N PHE A 23 -32.39 15.48 -2.67
CA PHE A 23 -31.57 16.40 -3.46
C PHE A 23 -32.02 16.39 -4.91
N ARG A 24 -31.81 17.51 -5.61
CA ARG A 24 -31.89 17.55 -7.08
C ARG A 24 -30.48 17.33 -7.62
N ILE A 25 -30.35 16.50 -8.64
CA ILE A 25 -29.09 16.24 -9.34
C ILE A 25 -29.27 16.58 -10.82
N ASP A 26 -28.19 16.96 -11.47
CA ASP A 26 -28.21 17.26 -12.90
C ASP A 26 -28.54 16.00 -13.70
N ARG A 27 -29.34 16.18 -14.75
CA ARG A 27 -29.87 15.07 -15.55
C ARG A 27 -28.78 14.25 -16.23
N ASP A 28 -27.68 14.88 -16.63
CA ASP A 28 -26.56 14.16 -17.27
C ASP A 28 -25.76 13.34 -16.25
N VAL A 29 -25.65 13.81 -15.00
CA VAL A 29 -25.04 13.06 -13.90
C VAL A 29 -25.90 11.85 -13.54
N ASP A 30 -27.21 12.03 -13.42
CA ASP A 30 -28.17 10.94 -13.17
C ASP A 30 -28.04 9.82 -14.21
N ARG A 31 -28.06 10.17 -15.51
CA ARG A 31 -27.87 9.21 -16.62
C ARG A 31 -26.54 8.47 -16.55
N LYS A 32 -25.44 9.15 -16.22
CA LYS A 32 -24.13 8.50 -16.06
C LYS A 32 -24.14 7.53 -14.88
N MET A 33 -24.78 7.91 -13.77
CA MET A 33 -24.95 7.02 -12.62
C MET A 33 -25.79 5.81 -12.98
N GLU A 34 -26.90 5.94 -13.72
CA GLU A 34 -27.70 4.79 -14.19
C GLU A 34 -26.86 3.79 -15.01
N GLY A 35 -25.99 4.29 -15.89
CA GLY A 35 -25.04 3.45 -16.64
C GLY A 35 -24.09 2.68 -15.71
N LEU A 36 -23.42 3.39 -14.81
CA LEU A 36 -22.49 2.79 -13.83
C LEU A 36 -23.18 1.83 -12.85
N SER A 37 -24.42 2.13 -12.46
CA SER A 37 -25.31 1.29 -11.64
C SER A 37 -25.49 -0.08 -12.28
N SER A 38 -25.82 -0.06 -13.58
CA SER A 38 -26.14 -1.23 -14.39
C SER A 38 -24.91 -2.07 -14.66
N GLU A 39 -23.80 -1.44 -15.05
CA GLU A 39 -22.51 -2.09 -15.29
C GLU A 39 -21.95 -2.72 -14.01
N GLY A 40 -21.96 -1.96 -12.90
CA GLY A 40 -21.41 -2.37 -11.61
C GLY A 40 -22.34 -3.25 -10.77
N ARG A 41 -23.61 -3.44 -11.19
CA ARG A 41 -24.67 -4.10 -10.39
C ARG A 41 -24.79 -3.54 -8.97
N VAL A 42 -24.62 -2.24 -8.82
CA VAL A 42 -24.72 -1.51 -7.54
C VAL A 42 -25.89 -0.56 -7.60
N SER A 43 -26.63 -0.38 -6.50
CA SER A 43 -27.77 0.53 -6.51
C SER A 43 -27.35 2.00 -6.62
N MET A 44 -28.24 2.85 -7.15
CA MET A 44 -28.07 4.31 -7.17
C MET A 44 -27.80 4.86 -5.77
N ASN A 45 -28.51 4.37 -4.75
CA ASN A 45 -28.31 4.78 -3.36
C ASN A 45 -26.91 4.40 -2.84
N GLN A 46 -26.40 3.22 -3.22
CA GLN A 46 -25.06 2.80 -2.82
C GLN A 46 -23.98 3.67 -3.45
N MET A 47 -24.13 4.04 -4.73
CA MET A 47 -23.20 4.97 -5.39
C MET A 47 -23.26 6.36 -4.78
N ALA A 48 -24.45 6.90 -4.54
CA ALA A 48 -24.63 8.20 -3.89
C ALA A 48 -23.97 8.23 -2.51
N ASN A 49 -24.22 7.21 -1.67
CA ASN A 49 -23.58 7.10 -0.36
C ASN A 49 -22.05 6.99 -0.47
N LYS A 50 -21.53 6.22 -1.43
CA LYS A 50 -20.08 6.09 -1.65
C LYS A 50 -19.45 7.43 -2.08
N ALA A 51 -20.10 8.16 -2.97
CA ALA A 51 -19.64 9.47 -3.45
C ALA A 51 -19.66 10.52 -2.33
N LEU A 52 -20.78 10.62 -1.60
CA LEU A 52 -20.91 11.55 -0.48
C LEU A 52 -19.89 11.23 0.63
N ARG A 53 -19.71 9.94 0.95
CA ARG A 53 -18.70 9.51 1.92
C ARG A 53 -17.30 9.92 1.48
N ARG A 54 -16.92 9.62 0.23
CA ARG A 54 -15.62 10.03 -0.33
C ARG A 54 -15.43 11.55 -0.28
N TYR A 55 -16.48 12.33 -0.57
CA TYR A 55 -16.38 13.78 -0.50
C TYR A 55 -16.05 14.28 0.92
N VAL A 56 -16.80 13.81 1.93
CA VAL A 56 -16.63 14.31 3.31
C VAL A 56 -15.39 13.73 4.02
N GLU A 57 -15.03 12.48 3.71
CA GLU A 57 -13.90 11.80 4.34
C GLU A 57 -12.55 12.15 3.67
N TRP A 58 -12.56 12.32 2.35
CA TRP A 58 -11.37 12.52 1.54
C TRP A 58 -11.30 13.91 0.88
N GLU A 59 -12.17 14.22 -0.08
CA GLU A 59 -12.01 15.39 -0.98
C GLU A 59 -11.81 16.71 -0.23
N VAL A 60 -12.66 16.99 0.77
CA VAL A 60 -12.60 18.23 1.58
C VAL A 60 -11.25 18.42 2.28
N ASN A 61 -10.59 17.32 2.65
CA ASN A 61 -9.29 17.37 3.31
C ASN A 61 -8.15 17.31 2.29
N ALA A 62 -8.29 16.50 1.24
CA ALA A 62 -7.32 16.33 0.17
C ALA A 62 -7.00 17.65 -0.57
N GLU A 63 -8.00 18.51 -0.75
CA GLU A 63 -7.83 19.87 -1.30
C GLU A 63 -6.89 20.74 -0.46
N LYS A 64 -6.95 20.63 0.87
CA LYS A 64 -6.12 21.44 1.79
C LYS A 64 -4.64 21.08 1.73
N PHE A 65 -4.32 19.85 1.32
CA PHE A 65 -2.95 19.38 1.14
C PHE A 65 -2.43 19.56 -0.30
N GLY A 66 -3.22 20.17 -1.18
CA GLY A 66 -2.83 20.35 -2.58
C GLY A 66 -2.61 19.02 -3.31
N THR A 67 -3.32 17.96 -2.90
CA THR A 67 -3.16 16.64 -3.53
C THR A 67 -3.61 16.68 -4.98
N VAL A 68 -2.87 16.00 -5.85
CA VAL A 68 -3.18 15.89 -7.28
C VAL A 68 -3.43 14.43 -7.64
N THR A 69 -4.41 14.19 -8.52
CA THR A 69 -4.69 12.84 -9.03
C THR A 69 -3.89 12.60 -10.30
N THR A 70 -3.24 11.45 -10.42
CA THR A 70 -2.52 11.02 -11.63
C THR A 70 -2.65 9.50 -11.83
N SER A 71 -2.22 8.99 -12.99
CA SER A 71 -2.28 7.56 -13.30
C SER A 71 -1.16 6.78 -12.61
N ALA A 72 -1.43 5.52 -12.22
CA ALA A 72 -0.41 4.63 -11.66
C ALA A 72 0.80 4.45 -12.61
N SER A 73 0.55 4.41 -13.93
CA SER A 73 1.61 4.37 -14.95
C SER A 73 2.48 5.62 -14.95
N THR A 74 1.92 6.81 -14.70
CA THR A 74 2.68 8.05 -14.58
C THR A 74 3.56 8.02 -13.33
N ILE A 75 3.02 7.56 -12.19
CA ILE A 75 3.78 7.43 -10.94
C ILE A 75 4.94 6.43 -11.12
N ARG A 76 4.66 5.26 -11.71
CA ARG A 76 5.71 4.28 -12.06
C ARG A 76 6.80 4.92 -12.91
N LYS A 77 6.42 5.69 -13.93
CA LYS A 77 7.37 6.37 -14.80
C LYS A 77 8.21 7.42 -14.05
N PHE A 78 7.66 8.09 -13.04
CA PHE A 78 8.44 8.99 -12.18
C PHE A 78 9.49 8.23 -11.38
N PHE A 79 9.12 7.10 -10.78
CA PHE A 79 10.09 6.25 -10.08
C PHE A 79 11.18 5.72 -11.01
N ASP A 80 10.87 5.39 -12.26
CA ASP A 80 11.86 4.94 -13.24
C ASP A 80 13.00 5.96 -13.47
N TYR A 81 12.74 7.26 -13.30
CA TYR A 81 13.74 8.31 -13.45
C TYR A 81 14.68 8.47 -12.25
N LEU A 82 14.31 7.96 -11.07
CA LEU A 82 15.14 8.07 -9.87
C LEU A 82 16.29 7.06 -9.90
N THR A 83 17.40 7.37 -9.23
CA THR A 83 18.31 6.32 -8.75
C THR A 83 17.74 5.65 -7.49
N ILE A 84 18.34 4.54 -7.07
CA ILE A 84 17.95 3.89 -5.80
C ILE A 84 18.21 4.84 -4.63
N GLU A 85 19.32 5.56 -4.65
CA GLU A 85 19.72 6.52 -3.62
C GLU A 85 18.73 7.69 -3.54
N GLN A 86 18.33 8.24 -4.69
CA GLN A 86 17.31 9.29 -4.75
C GLN A 86 15.95 8.80 -4.22
N ALA A 87 15.58 7.55 -4.54
CA ALA A 87 14.34 6.97 -4.01
C ALA A 87 14.40 6.79 -2.48
N LYS A 88 15.57 6.40 -1.93
CA LYS A 88 15.78 6.33 -0.48
C LYS A 88 15.63 7.70 0.17
N GLU A 89 16.37 8.69 -0.32
CA GLU A 89 16.33 10.07 0.20
C GLU A 89 14.91 10.63 0.18
N MET A 90 14.20 10.47 -0.95
CA MET A 90 12.82 10.91 -1.09
C MET A 90 11.89 10.18 -0.11
N GLY A 91 12.09 8.89 0.12
CA GLY A 91 11.30 8.07 1.05
C GLY A 91 11.50 8.50 2.50
N SER A 92 12.76 8.64 2.93
CA SER A 92 13.10 9.14 4.27
C SER A 92 12.53 10.53 4.49
N TRP A 93 12.78 11.46 3.55
CA TRP A 93 12.24 12.82 3.64
C TRP A 93 10.71 12.83 3.75
N TRP A 94 10.01 12.03 2.95
CA TRP A 94 8.56 11.96 2.99
C TRP A 94 8.06 11.39 4.33
N GLY A 95 8.65 10.32 4.82
CA GLY A 95 8.28 9.68 6.09
C GLY A 95 8.59 10.55 7.31
N GLU A 96 9.63 11.37 7.27
CA GLU A 96 10.02 12.28 8.35
C GLU A 96 9.24 13.59 8.34
N ASN A 97 8.97 14.16 7.15
CA ASN A 97 8.49 15.53 7.04
C ASN A 97 7.02 15.62 6.64
N GLN A 98 6.54 14.73 5.76
CA GLN A 98 5.18 14.81 5.22
C GLN A 98 4.21 13.91 5.99
N ALA A 99 4.59 12.66 6.23
CA ALA A 99 3.71 11.66 6.84
C ALA A 99 3.18 12.10 8.22
N PRO A 100 4.00 12.59 9.17
CA PRO A 100 3.50 12.95 10.49
C PRO A 100 2.49 14.09 10.46
N GLY A 101 2.71 15.10 9.60
CA GLY A 101 1.79 16.22 9.43
C GLY A 101 0.44 15.80 8.87
N ILE A 102 0.45 14.98 7.82
CA ILE A 102 -0.78 14.46 7.18
C ILE A 102 -1.58 13.59 8.17
N ILE A 103 -0.90 12.64 8.83
CA ILE A 103 -1.53 11.70 9.77
C ILE A 103 -2.13 12.45 10.96
N THR A 104 -1.37 13.37 11.56
CA THR A 104 -1.83 14.17 12.70
C THR A 104 -3.00 15.06 12.30
N PHE A 105 -3.00 15.62 11.09
CA PHE A 105 -4.12 16.44 10.63
C PHE A 105 -5.42 15.63 10.53
N TRP A 106 -5.38 14.44 9.94
CA TRP A 106 -6.58 13.61 9.75
C TRP A 106 -7.06 12.98 11.06
N PHE A 107 -6.15 12.37 11.81
CA PHE A 107 -6.49 11.53 12.96
C PHE A 107 -6.33 12.25 14.31
N LYS A 108 -5.85 13.50 14.30
CA LYS A 108 -5.61 14.34 15.48
C LYS A 108 -4.57 13.79 16.48
N LYS A 109 -3.82 12.76 16.07
CA LYS A 109 -2.78 12.09 16.84
C LYS A 109 -1.78 11.39 15.92
N PHE A 110 -0.58 11.16 16.41
CA PHE A 110 0.44 10.36 15.75
C PHE A 110 0.84 9.21 16.69
N ASP A 111 0.21 8.05 16.48
CA ASP A 111 0.51 6.80 17.17
C ASP A 111 0.43 5.62 16.19
N PHE A 112 0.78 4.42 16.64
CA PHE A 112 0.81 3.23 15.78
C PHE A 112 -0.55 2.95 15.11
N ASP A 113 -1.65 3.13 15.84
CA ASP A 113 -3.01 2.97 15.33
C ASP A 113 -3.36 4.01 14.26
N SER A 114 -2.98 5.28 14.44
CA SER A 114 -3.19 6.31 13.41
C SER A 114 -2.30 6.11 12.18
N VAL A 115 -1.09 5.57 12.33
CA VAL A 115 -0.23 5.18 11.20
C VAL A 115 -0.85 4.04 10.39
N LEU A 116 -1.33 2.97 11.03
CA LEU A 116 -2.01 1.88 10.32
C LEU A 116 -3.27 2.37 9.61
N LYS A 117 -4.10 3.17 10.29
CA LYS A 117 -5.29 3.79 9.69
C LYS A 117 -4.92 4.68 8.51
N ALA A 118 -3.81 5.41 8.58
CA ALA A 118 -3.36 6.25 7.48
C ALA A 118 -2.95 5.43 6.25
N LEU A 119 -2.23 4.32 6.44
CA LEU A 119 -1.85 3.43 5.34
C LEU A 119 -3.09 2.84 4.66
N GLU A 120 -4.07 2.37 5.44
CA GLU A 120 -5.32 1.84 4.92
C GLU A 120 -6.17 2.93 4.24
N PHE A 121 -6.42 4.04 4.94
CA PHE A 121 -7.37 5.06 4.53
C PHE A 121 -6.81 6.02 3.47
N LEU A 122 -5.64 6.60 3.73
CA LEU A 122 -5.01 7.58 2.82
C LEU A 122 -4.30 6.88 1.67
N GLY A 123 -3.65 5.75 1.95
CA GLY A 123 -2.88 5.00 0.96
C GLY A 123 -3.75 4.11 0.07
N ALA A 124 -4.49 3.18 0.68
CA ALA A 124 -5.19 2.13 -0.05
C ALA A 124 -6.62 2.50 -0.49
N GLN A 125 -7.43 3.00 0.43
CA GLN A 125 -8.85 3.26 0.18
C GLN A 125 -9.06 4.46 -0.74
N TYR A 126 -8.44 5.61 -0.42
CA TYR A 126 -8.68 6.85 -1.14
C TYR A 126 -7.55 7.24 -2.10
N GLY A 127 -6.29 7.14 -1.68
CA GLY A 127 -5.14 7.45 -2.53
C GLY A 127 -4.89 6.40 -3.61
N ARG A 128 -5.35 5.15 -3.39
CA ARG A 128 -5.19 4.01 -4.30
C ARG A 128 -3.75 3.82 -4.77
N ALA A 129 -2.79 4.21 -3.94
CA ALA A 129 -1.37 4.15 -4.25
C ALA A 129 -0.81 2.74 -4.05
N PHE A 130 -1.44 1.96 -3.18
CA PHE A 130 -1.06 0.60 -2.83
C PHE A 130 -2.23 -0.14 -2.20
N THR A 131 -2.09 -1.43 -1.94
CA THR A 131 -2.90 -2.17 -0.96
C THR A 131 -2.04 -2.49 0.25
N SER A 132 -2.63 -2.56 1.44
CA SER A 132 -1.91 -2.93 2.65
C SER A 132 -2.61 -4.04 3.42
N ASP A 133 -1.82 -4.84 4.13
CA ASP A 133 -2.31 -5.83 5.09
C ASP A 133 -1.50 -5.74 6.38
N TYR A 134 -2.14 -6.05 7.51
CA TYR A 134 -1.55 -5.93 8.84
C TYR A 134 -1.94 -7.11 9.71
N ALA A 135 -0.95 -7.69 10.38
CA ALA A 135 -1.12 -8.76 11.36
C ALA A 135 -0.30 -8.51 12.62
N PHE A 136 -0.82 -8.99 13.76
CA PHE A 136 -0.10 -9.07 15.02
C PHE A 136 -0.23 -10.48 15.58
N ASP A 137 0.90 -11.14 15.81
CA ASP A 137 0.94 -12.54 16.30
C ASP A 137 1.10 -12.65 17.83
N GLY A 138 1.04 -11.53 18.55
CA GLY A 138 1.33 -11.45 19.98
C GLY A 138 2.79 -11.10 20.30
N ARG A 139 3.70 -11.15 19.31
CA ARG A 139 5.13 -10.85 19.47
C ARG A 139 5.67 -9.83 18.49
N SER A 140 5.05 -9.70 17.32
CA SER A 140 5.51 -8.81 16.26
C SER A 140 4.35 -8.30 15.42
N HIS A 141 4.47 -7.05 14.99
CA HIS A 141 3.64 -6.44 13.97
C HIS A 141 4.23 -6.76 12.60
N THR A 142 3.41 -7.27 11.69
CA THR A 142 3.76 -7.44 10.28
C THR A 142 2.87 -6.52 9.47
N LEU A 143 3.49 -5.60 8.74
CA LEU A 143 2.83 -4.72 7.78
C LEU A 143 3.31 -5.08 6.37
N ILE A 144 2.36 -5.25 5.46
CA ILE A 144 2.62 -5.47 4.04
C ILE A 144 2.06 -4.30 3.26
N VAL A 145 2.86 -3.73 2.35
CA VAL A 145 2.45 -2.68 1.41
C VAL A 145 2.78 -3.16 0.00
N LYS A 146 1.76 -3.39 -0.83
CA LYS A 146 1.90 -3.84 -2.22
C LYS A 146 1.48 -2.74 -3.20
N HIS A 147 2.34 -2.39 -4.16
CA HIS A 147 2.18 -1.16 -4.95
C HIS A 147 2.43 -1.26 -6.47
N ASP A 148 2.84 -2.38 -7.06
CA ASP A 148 2.95 -2.58 -8.54
C ASP A 148 3.69 -1.45 -9.34
N MET A 149 4.66 -0.77 -8.71
CA MET A 149 5.37 0.41 -9.24
C MET A 149 6.89 0.22 -9.42
N GLY A 150 7.41 -1.01 -9.25
CA GLY A 150 8.81 -1.33 -9.43
C GLY A 150 9.71 -0.96 -8.23
N LEU A 151 10.92 -1.54 -8.24
CA LEU A 151 11.82 -1.59 -7.08
C LEU A 151 12.10 -0.23 -6.42
N LYS A 152 12.23 0.83 -7.22
CA LYS A 152 12.51 2.18 -6.69
C LYS A 152 11.33 2.72 -5.87
N ALA A 153 10.10 2.37 -6.24
CA ALA A 153 8.94 2.66 -5.40
C ALA A 153 8.96 1.84 -4.11
N SER A 154 9.37 0.56 -4.15
CA SER A 154 9.51 -0.25 -2.93
C SER A 154 10.57 0.31 -1.99
N VAL A 155 11.68 0.78 -2.54
CA VAL A 155 12.72 1.47 -1.76
C VAL A 155 12.19 2.76 -1.13
N PHE A 156 11.44 3.56 -1.88
CA PHE A 156 10.78 4.75 -1.34
C PHE A 156 9.83 4.42 -0.18
N TYR A 157 8.92 3.46 -0.38
CA TYR A 157 7.96 3.06 0.66
C TYR A 157 8.65 2.42 1.87
N ALA A 158 9.73 1.66 1.65
CA ALA A 158 10.55 1.09 2.71
C ALA A 158 11.12 2.18 3.62
N GLU A 159 11.76 3.21 3.05
CA GLU A 159 12.33 4.30 3.84
C GLU A 159 11.25 5.16 4.50
N ALA A 160 10.11 5.37 3.83
CA ALA A 160 8.97 6.08 4.42
C ALA A 160 8.38 5.35 5.64
N VAL A 161 8.19 4.02 5.53
CA VAL A 161 7.68 3.19 6.64
C VAL A 161 8.67 3.16 7.80
N LYS A 162 9.98 2.99 7.52
CA LYS A 162 11.03 3.05 8.55
C LYS A 162 11.00 4.37 9.30
N ALA A 163 10.98 5.48 8.58
CA ALA A 163 10.94 6.81 9.18
C ALA A 163 9.70 7.01 10.06
N ALA A 164 8.52 6.60 9.58
CA ALA A 164 7.28 6.69 10.35
C ALA A 164 7.33 5.85 11.64
N PHE A 165 7.90 4.64 11.57
CA PHE A 165 8.02 3.75 12.73
C PHE A 165 9.09 4.21 13.72
N SER A 166 10.21 4.78 13.23
CA SER A 166 11.21 5.41 14.08
C SER A 166 10.65 6.60 14.87
N HIS A 167 9.71 7.38 14.31
CA HIS A 167 9.00 8.43 15.07
C HIS A 167 8.18 7.88 16.24
N LEU A 168 7.80 6.60 16.19
CA LEU A 168 7.11 5.90 17.28
C LEU A 168 8.08 5.18 18.22
N GLY A 169 9.40 5.31 18.02
CA GLY A 169 10.42 4.57 18.76
C GLY A 169 10.47 3.09 18.42
N LEU A 170 9.92 2.68 17.27
CA LEU A 170 9.90 1.28 16.84
C LEU A 170 11.06 0.99 15.88
N GLY A 171 11.85 -0.04 16.22
CA GLY A 171 12.76 -0.69 15.27
C GLY A 171 11.96 -1.49 14.25
N THR A 172 12.44 -1.56 13.02
CA THR A 172 11.70 -2.21 11.92
C THR A 172 12.66 -2.92 10.98
N ASP A 173 12.52 -4.24 10.88
CA ASP A 173 13.15 -5.01 9.81
C ASP A 173 12.31 -4.87 8.54
N ILE A 174 12.97 -4.57 7.42
CA ILE A 174 12.31 -4.28 6.15
C ILE A 174 12.83 -5.19 5.06
N PHE A 175 11.91 -5.85 4.38
CA PHE A 175 12.15 -6.63 3.19
C PHE A 175 11.41 -6.00 2.01
N VAL A 176 12.04 -5.99 0.84
CA VAL A 176 11.46 -5.46 -0.38
C VAL A 176 11.52 -6.49 -1.51
N THR A 177 10.48 -6.50 -2.33
CA THR A 177 10.51 -7.03 -3.69
C THR A 177 10.40 -5.86 -4.67
N ASP A 178 10.22 -6.11 -5.96
CA ASP A 178 10.01 -5.02 -6.92
C ASP A 178 8.67 -4.29 -6.68
N ASP A 179 7.66 -4.93 -6.11
CA ASP A 179 6.31 -4.36 -6.06
C ASP A 179 5.67 -4.44 -4.66
N GLN A 180 6.48 -4.74 -3.64
CA GLN A 180 6.00 -4.92 -2.27
C GLN A 180 7.08 -4.61 -1.24
N VAL A 181 6.65 -4.02 -0.13
CA VAL A 181 7.40 -3.81 1.11
C VAL A 181 6.78 -4.64 2.22
N ILE A 182 7.60 -5.31 3.01
CA ILE A 182 7.21 -6.04 4.21
C ILE A 182 8.00 -5.45 5.37
N ALA A 183 7.30 -4.93 6.37
CA ALA A 183 7.85 -4.35 7.59
C ALA A 183 7.49 -5.21 8.78
N ILE A 184 8.48 -5.58 9.59
CA ILE A 184 8.29 -6.36 10.81
C ILE A 184 8.87 -5.60 11.98
N SER A 185 8.05 -5.32 13.00
CA SER A 185 8.44 -4.56 14.19
C SER A 185 7.97 -5.23 15.47
N PRO A 186 8.77 -5.25 16.55
CA PRO A 186 8.29 -5.67 17.85
C PRO A 186 7.26 -4.66 18.41
N PRO A 187 6.37 -5.09 19.33
CA PRO A 187 5.27 -4.28 19.84
C PRO A 187 5.65 -3.22 20.88
N ASP A 188 6.91 -3.20 21.35
CA ASP A 188 7.34 -2.34 22.46
C ASP A 188 8.52 -1.46 22.03
N PRO A 189 8.41 -0.12 22.05
CA PRO A 189 9.51 0.83 21.79
C PRO A 189 10.79 0.57 22.60
N THR A 190 10.68 -0.04 23.78
CA THR A 190 11.79 -0.43 24.66
C THR A 190 12.35 -1.83 24.39
N HIS A 191 11.74 -2.57 23.46
CA HIS A 191 12.14 -3.91 23.08
C HIS A 191 13.62 -3.96 22.66
N PRO A 192 14.39 -5.00 23.01
CA PRO A 192 15.82 -5.08 22.69
C PRO A 192 16.16 -4.92 21.20
N LEU A 193 15.25 -5.33 20.30
CA LEU A 193 15.39 -5.15 18.85
C LEU A 193 15.19 -3.70 18.36
N ASN A 194 14.73 -2.77 19.22
CA ASN A 194 14.54 -1.36 18.88
C ASN A 194 15.78 -0.48 19.15
N ARG A 195 16.82 -1.03 19.79
CA ARG A 195 18.01 -0.26 20.18
C ARG A 195 19.18 -0.34 19.19
N SER A 196 18.99 -0.89 18.00
CA SER A 196 20.09 -1.02 17.05
C SER A 196 19.64 -0.97 15.60
N TYR A 197 19.88 0.17 14.94
CA TYR A 197 20.15 0.18 13.51
C TYR A 197 21.15 1.31 13.22
N GLU A 198 22.44 1.02 13.47
CA GLU A 198 23.54 1.73 12.83
C GLU A 198 23.89 0.99 11.53
N GLY A 199 23.47 1.53 10.39
CA GLY A 199 24.07 1.19 9.10
C GLY A 199 23.27 0.27 8.18
N ALA A 200 23.36 0.60 6.88
CA ALA A 200 22.65 0.02 5.75
C ALA A 200 23.01 -1.44 5.37
N ALA A 201 23.52 -2.25 6.31
CA ALA A 201 24.08 -3.58 6.02
C ALA A 201 23.04 -4.72 6.03
N ASP A 202 21.87 -4.55 6.65
CA ASP A 202 20.93 -5.65 6.91
C ASP A 202 19.77 -5.77 5.91
N LEU A 203 19.89 -5.13 4.73
CA LEU A 203 19.03 -5.45 3.59
C LEU A 203 19.34 -6.88 3.10
N LYS A 204 18.76 -7.89 3.75
CA LYS A 204 18.75 -9.27 3.27
C LYS A 204 17.75 -9.37 2.12
N TYR A 205 18.26 -9.19 0.90
CA TYR A 205 17.56 -9.58 -0.31
C TYR A 205 17.34 -11.11 -0.31
N PRO A 206 16.11 -11.62 -0.48
CA PRO A 206 15.95 -13.01 -0.84
C PRO A 206 16.54 -13.22 -2.25
N THR A 207 17.73 -13.82 -2.31
CA THR A 207 18.36 -14.20 -3.58
C THR A 207 17.60 -15.38 -4.16
N SER A 208 16.79 -15.14 -5.20
CA SER A 208 16.27 -16.21 -6.05
C SER A 208 17.37 -16.69 -7.00
N ALA A 209 18.40 -17.35 -6.46
CA ALA A 209 19.40 -18.04 -7.26
C ALA A 209 18.98 -19.50 -7.51
N THR A 210 18.18 -19.71 -8.55
CA THR A 210 18.20 -20.97 -9.32
C THR A 210 17.86 -20.66 -10.78
N SER A 211 18.64 -19.77 -11.38
CA SER A 211 18.68 -19.63 -12.84
C SER A 211 19.31 -20.90 -13.42
N ARG A 212 18.49 -21.75 -14.03
CA ARG A 212 18.99 -22.80 -14.92
C ARG A 212 19.84 -22.15 -16.02
N PRO A 213 21.00 -22.72 -16.38
CA PRO A 213 21.85 -22.12 -17.41
C PRO A 213 21.18 -22.18 -18.78
N VAL A 214 21.07 -21.03 -19.43
CA VAL A 214 20.68 -20.89 -20.84
C VAL A 214 21.83 -21.40 -21.72
N PRO A 215 21.61 -22.30 -22.69
CA PRO A 215 22.68 -22.79 -23.56
C PRO A 215 23.21 -21.66 -24.45
N LYS A 216 24.54 -21.47 -24.45
CA LYS A 216 25.21 -20.50 -25.33
C LYS A 216 25.11 -20.95 -26.79
N LEU A 217 24.51 -20.11 -27.64
CA LEU A 217 24.60 -20.20 -29.09
C LEU A 217 26.07 -20.01 -29.53
N ARG A 218 26.63 -21.02 -30.18
CA ARG A 218 28.01 -21.02 -30.69
C ARG A 218 28.04 -20.27 -32.03
N LYS A 219 28.65 -19.08 -32.06
CA LYS A 219 28.96 -18.35 -33.30
C LYS A 219 30.35 -18.73 -33.81
N GLY A 220 30.39 -19.31 -35.01
CA GLY A 220 31.43 -19.08 -36.03
C GLY A 220 32.69 -19.93 -35.98
N GLN A 221 32.75 -20.93 -36.86
CA GLN A 221 33.97 -21.29 -37.60
C GLN A 221 33.59 -21.38 -39.09
N ARG A 222 34.12 -20.47 -39.91
CA ARG A 222 34.44 -20.71 -41.33
C ARG A 222 35.80 -21.46 -41.33
N ALA A 223 36.25 -22.23 -42.30
CA ALA A 223 35.81 -22.68 -43.63
C ALA A 223 36.43 -24.08 -43.83
N ASP A 224 35.91 -24.90 -44.74
CA ASP A 224 36.71 -25.32 -45.91
C ASP A 224 35.90 -26.19 -46.88
N HIS A 225 36.31 -26.04 -48.13
CA HIS A 225 35.95 -26.77 -49.33
C HIS A 225 36.00 -28.30 -49.13
N ASP A 226 35.00 -29.02 -49.63
CA ASP A 226 35.32 -30.11 -50.58
C ASP A 226 34.12 -30.51 -51.44
N SER A 227 34.43 -30.68 -52.72
CA SER A 227 33.61 -31.17 -53.81
C SER A 227 33.50 -32.70 -53.78
N HIS A 228 32.32 -33.27 -54.07
CA HIS A 228 32.09 -34.25 -55.16
C HIS A 228 30.70 -34.91 -55.10
N ASP A 229 30.09 -35.00 -56.29
CA ASP A 229 29.21 -36.02 -56.86
C ASP A 229 28.32 -36.88 -55.94
N THR A 230 27.00 -36.80 -56.09
CA THR A 230 26.21 -37.59 -57.07
C THR A 230 24.76 -37.11 -57.11
#